data_AF-A0A5C6FFP7-F1
#
_entry.id   AF-A0A5C6FFP7-F1
#
_cell.length_a   1.000
_cell.length_b   1.000
_cell.length_c   1.000
_cell.angle_alpha   90.00
_cell.angle_beta   90.00
_cell.angle_gamma   90.00
#
_symmetry.space_group_name_H-M   'P 1'
#
loop_
_entity.id
_entity.type
_entity.pdbx_description
1 polymer ?
#
loop_
_entity_poly.entity_id
_entity_poly.type
_entity_poly.pdbx_seq_one_letter_code
_entity_poly.pdbx_strand_id
1 'polypeptide(L)'
;MDQDENPLAIPPSLPKEAIGEDEHKRPQPADDPISSVDSQDLYRVMRHTIDRLEKDATTRGDLKILSRTIRELRYAFTVFRPYRRRRKVTIFGSARTLPEHPEYQAAVEIGRRFAGHGWMVITGAGGGIMEAGHRGAGREASMGLNIMLPFEQGANPYIEGDSKLVTMKYFFTRKLMFVKECSAVICLPGGFGTIDEAFETITLMQTGKQTMIPLVLVDHPDGSYWRDMGEFIRKQLLGNGMISPADVNLYKITNSIDEAMEEVLGFYRVYHSMRYVNDHVIMRLKRRLSNEHLEQIQAKFNDILVDGTFQQRDALPEESGEPDLADMPRLVFHFNRRSLGRLRVLINYINR
;
A
#
# COMPACT_ATOMS: atom_id res chain seq x y z
N MET A 1 24.18 -24.87 -6.54
CA MET A 1 23.70 -25.86 -7.53
C MET A 1 22.84 -25.05 -8.48
N ASP A 2 23.41 -24.70 -9.63
CA ASP A 2 22.76 -23.85 -10.63
C ASP A 2 21.43 -24.43 -11.06
N GLN A 3 20.38 -23.62 -10.97
CA GLN A 3 19.15 -23.81 -11.71
C GLN A 3 18.89 -22.53 -12.49
N ASP A 4 19.37 -22.54 -13.73
CA ASP A 4 18.78 -21.78 -14.83
C ASP A 4 17.32 -22.20 -14.97
N GLU A 5 16.43 -21.55 -14.20
CA GLU A 5 14.99 -21.64 -14.44
C GLU A 5 14.59 -20.60 -15.49
N ASN A 6 14.48 -21.12 -16.72
CA ASN A 6 13.55 -20.76 -17.78
C ASN A 6 12.51 -19.68 -17.35
N PRO A 7 12.43 -18.52 -18.04
CA PRO A 7 11.48 -17.46 -17.68
C PRO A 7 10.08 -18.07 -17.61
N LEU A 8 9.45 -17.97 -16.43
CA LEU A 8 8.06 -18.35 -16.15
C LEU A 8 7.17 -18.16 -17.38
N ALA A 9 7.08 -19.22 -18.18
CA ALA A 9 6.12 -19.33 -19.24
C ALA A 9 4.76 -19.31 -18.54
N ILE A 10 3.87 -18.42 -18.98
CA ILE A 10 2.46 -18.44 -18.60
C ILE A 10 2.01 -19.91 -18.69
N PRO A 11 1.51 -20.53 -17.60
CA PRO A 11 1.12 -21.93 -17.64
C PRO A 11 0.14 -22.15 -18.80
N PRO A 12 0.24 -23.29 -19.51
CA PRO A 12 -0.51 -23.53 -20.73
C PRO A 12 -2.02 -23.28 -20.51
N SER A 13 -2.47 -22.18 -21.13
CA SER A 13 -3.83 -21.64 -21.20
C SER A 13 -4.70 -21.79 -19.94
N LEU A 14 -4.54 -20.87 -18.99
CA LEU A 14 -5.68 -20.47 -18.16
C LEU A 14 -6.87 -20.10 -19.09
N PRO A 15 -8.13 -20.38 -18.71
CA PRO A 15 -9.28 -19.93 -19.47
C PRO A 15 -9.15 -18.43 -19.76
N LYS A 16 -9.50 -17.97 -20.97
CA LYS A 16 -9.46 -16.52 -21.32
C LYS A 16 -10.22 -15.63 -20.33
N GLU A 17 -11.13 -16.21 -19.55
CA GLU A 17 -11.93 -15.55 -18.52
C GLU A 17 -11.21 -15.49 -17.16
N ALA A 18 -10.29 -16.42 -16.87
CA ALA A 18 -9.46 -16.44 -15.67
C ALA A 18 -8.17 -15.63 -15.85
N ILE A 19 -7.70 -15.52 -17.09
CA ILE A 19 -6.72 -14.51 -17.50
C ILE A 19 -7.48 -13.19 -17.50
N GLY A 20 -7.36 -12.40 -16.43
CA GLY A 20 -7.79 -11.00 -16.45
C GLY A 20 -7.04 -10.21 -17.52
N GLU A 21 -7.03 -8.88 -17.42
CA GLU A 21 -6.14 -8.07 -18.26
C GLU A 21 -4.67 -8.51 -18.07
N ASP A 22 -3.89 -8.48 -19.16
CA ASP A 22 -2.46 -8.83 -19.18
C ASP A 22 -1.70 -8.04 -18.10
N GLU A 23 -1.14 -8.75 -17.11
CA GLU A 23 -0.43 -8.12 -15.98
C GLU A 23 0.76 -7.28 -16.43
N HIS A 24 1.33 -7.55 -17.62
CA HIS A 24 2.43 -6.76 -18.17
C HIS A 24 1.99 -5.39 -18.70
N LYS A 25 0.69 -5.20 -18.93
CA LYS A 25 0.10 -3.98 -19.52
C LYS A 25 -0.66 -3.13 -18.50
N ARG A 26 -0.70 -3.53 -17.22
CA ARG A 26 -1.56 -2.91 -16.22
C ARG A 26 -0.83 -1.83 -15.41
N PRO A 27 -1.28 -0.55 -15.43
CA PRO A 27 -1.03 0.34 -14.30
C PRO A 27 -1.85 -0.16 -13.09
N GLN A 28 -1.33 -0.05 -11.86
CA GLN A 28 -2.17 -0.42 -10.72
C GLN A 28 -3.37 0.52 -10.63
N PRO A 29 -4.55 0.09 -10.13
CA PRO A 29 -5.70 0.98 -9.99
C PRO A 29 -5.46 2.22 -9.09
N ALA A 30 -4.38 2.23 -8.30
CA ALA A 30 -3.91 3.39 -7.54
C ALA A 30 -3.14 4.40 -8.41
N ASP A 31 -2.66 3.98 -9.58
CA ASP A 31 -1.85 4.73 -10.54
C ASP A 31 -2.68 5.28 -11.73
N ASP A 32 -3.97 4.93 -11.80
CA ASP A 32 -4.84 5.46 -12.84
C ASP A 32 -5.13 6.95 -12.63
N PRO A 33 -5.10 7.76 -13.72
CA PRO A 33 -5.37 9.17 -13.62
C PRO A 33 -6.73 9.46 -12.98
N ILE A 34 -6.79 10.49 -12.13
CA ILE A 34 -8.04 10.97 -11.52
C ILE A 34 -8.98 11.57 -12.60
N SER A 35 -8.47 11.87 -13.79
CA SER A 35 -9.21 12.46 -14.91
C SER A 35 -10.29 11.54 -15.47
N SER A 36 -11.36 12.13 -15.98
CA SER A 36 -12.43 11.44 -16.69
C SER A 36 -11.97 10.95 -18.07
N VAL A 37 -11.33 9.78 -18.11
CA VAL A 37 -11.30 8.99 -19.35
C VAL A 37 -12.72 8.47 -19.59
N ASP A 38 -13.13 8.38 -20.86
CA ASP A 38 -14.36 7.66 -21.22
C ASP A 38 -14.28 6.23 -20.68
N SER A 39 -15.04 5.94 -19.62
CA SER A 39 -15.06 4.63 -18.96
C SER A 39 -16.25 3.77 -19.43
N GLN A 40 -16.88 4.13 -20.57
CA GLN A 40 -18.02 3.38 -21.09
C GLN A 40 -17.67 1.94 -21.45
N ASP A 41 -16.41 1.68 -21.80
CA ASP A 41 -15.87 0.34 -21.98
C ASP A 41 -15.98 -0.49 -20.68
N LEU A 42 -15.51 0.04 -19.54
CA LEU A 42 -15.60 -0.62 -18.24
C LEU A 42 -17.05 -0.80 -17.79
N TYR A 43 -17.92 0.19 -18.02
CA TYR A 43 -19.36 0.04 -17.74
C TYR A 43 -20.00 -1.05 -18.60
N ARG A 44 -19.60 -1.19 -19.87
CA ARG A 44 -20.08 -2.25 -20.75
C ARG A 44 -19.63 -3.62 -20.27
N VAL A 45 -18.37 -3.76 -19.84
CA VAL A 45 -17.85 -4.99 -19.23
C VAL A 45 -18.65 -5.35 -17.98
N MET A 46 -18.87 -4.41 -17.07
CA MET A 46 -19.64 -4.65 -15.84
C MET A 46 -21.09 -5.09 -16.13
N ARG A 47 -21.77 -4.45 -17.08
CA ARG A 47 -23.14 -4.86 -17.49
C ARG A 47 -23.14 -6.26 -18.09
N HIS A 48 -22.19 -6.55 -18.99
CA HIS A 48 -22.07 -7.87 -19.60
C HIS A 48 -21.84 -8.97 -18.55
N THR A 49 -21.03 -8.71 -17.53
CA THR A 49 -20.84 -9.64 -16.41
C THR A 49 -22.15 -9.89 -15.65
N ILE A 50 -22.97 -8.86 -15.43
CA ILE A 50 -24.30 -9.02 -14.79
C ILE A 50 -25.21 -9.89 -15.66
N ASP A 51 -25.28 -9.64 -16.96
CA ASP A 51 -26.09 -10.44 -17.89
C ASP A 51 -25.68 -11.93 -17.88
N ARG A 52 -24.37 -12.20 -17.72
CA ARG A 52 -23.87 -13.58 -17.58
C ARG A 52 -24.27 -14.23 -16.27
N LEU A 53 -24.17 -13.51 -15.15
CA LEU A 53 -24.60 -14.04 -13.84
C LEU A 53 -26.08 -14.47 -13.85
N GLU A 54 -26.92 -13.75 -14.58
CA GLU A 54 -28.34 -14.09 -14.79
C GLU A 54 -28.49 -15.36 -15.66
N LYS A 55 -27.78 -15.44 -16.80
CA LYS A 55 -27.80 -16.62 -17.68
C LYS A 55 -27.26 -17.88 -17.01
N ASP A 56 -26.24 -17.75 -16.17
CA ASP A 56 -25.60 -18.85 -15.45
C ASP A 56 -26.44 -19.34 -14.26
N ALA A 57 -27.61 -18.73 -14.01
CA ALA A 57 -28.50 -19.04 -12.88
C ALA A 57 -27.75 -19.02 -11.53
N THR A 58 -26.85 -18.04 -11.35
CA THR A 58 -25.97 -17.91 -10.19
C THR A 58 -26.75 -17.98 -8.88
N THR A 59 -26.19 -18.68 -7.88
CA THR A 59 -26.89 -18.86 -6.60
C THR A 59 -27.17 -17.54 -5.89
N ARG A 60 -28.26 -17.48 -5.13
CA ARG A 60 -28.61 -16.29 -4.33
C ARG A 60 -27.53 -15.92 -3.31
N GLY A 61 -26.77 -16.90 -2.81
CA GLY A 61 -25.65 -16.67 -1.89
C GLY A 61 -24.55 -15.84 -2.56
N ASP A 62 -24.13 -16.25 -3.75
CA ASP A 62 -23.07 -15.59 -4.50
C ASP A 62 -23.49 -14.19 -4.97
N LEU A 63 -24.72 -14.05 -5.46
CA LEU A 63 -25.29 -12.75 -5.83
C LEU A 63 -25.35 -11.76 -4.66
N LYS A 64 -25.62 -12.24 -3.43
CA LYS A 64 -25.57 -11.41 -2.22
C LYS A 64 -24.16 -10.93 -1.93
N ILE A 65 -23.15 -11.79 -2.10
CA ILE A 65 -21.74 -11.42 -1.91
C ILE A 65 -21.35 -10.36 -2.95
N LEU A 66 -21.57 -10.63 -4.24
CA LEU A 66 -21.20 -9.73 -5.33
C LEU A 66 -21.90 -8.36 -5.22
N SER A 67 -23.23 -8.35 -5.04
CA SER A 67 -23.99 -7.10 -4.92
C SER A 67 -23.57 -6.26 -3.72
N ARG A 68 -23.26 -6.91 -2.59
CA ARG A 68 -22.79 -6.22 -1.39
C ARG A 68 -21.36 -5.70 -1.55
N THR A 69 -20.47 -6.49 -2.14
CA THR A 69 -19.09 -6.07 -2.47
C THR A 69 -19.06 -4.82 -3.34
N ILE A 70 -19.83 -4.83 -4.45
CA ILE A 70 -19.90 -3.67 -5.35
C ILE A 70 -20.41 -2.43 -4.61
N ARG A 71 -21.46 -2.59 -3.78
CA ARG A 71 -22.02 -1.48 -3.00
C ARG A 71 -21.02 -0.90 -2.00
N GLU A 72 -20.31 -1.76 -1.28
CA GLU A 72 -19.31 -1.36 -0.29
C GLU A 72 -18.14 -0.63 -0.93
N LEU A 73 -17.56 -1.19 -1.99
CA LEU A 73 -16.44 -0.58 -2.70
C LEU A 73 -16.85 0.76 -3.34
N ARG A 74 -18.01 0.82 -4.01
CA ARG A 74 -18.52 2.08 -4.59
C ARG A 74 -18.66 3.18 -3.53
N TYR A 75 -19.26 2.84 -2.38
CA TYR A 75 -19.43 3.80 -1.29
C TYR A 75 -18.08 4.24 -0.71
N ALA A 76 -17.19 3.30 -0.41
CA ALA A 76 -15.86 3.59 0.09
C ALA A 76 -15.06 4.48 -0.88
N PHE A 77 -15.09 4.18 -2.19
CA PHE A 77 -14.46 5.02 -3.20
C PHE A 77 -15.03 6.43 -3.24
N THR A 78 -16.34 6.60 -3.03
CA THR A 78 -16.95 7.93 -2.95
C THR A 78 -16.45 8.71 -1.73
N VAL A 79 -16.38 8.06 -0.56
CA VAL A 79 -15.90 8.70 0.67
C VAL A 79 -14.43 9.11 0.57
N PHE A 80 -13.58 8.26 -0.03
CA PHE A 80 -12.14 8.52 -0.11
C PHE A 80 -11.74 9.43 -1.28
N ARG A 81 -12.56 9.54 -2.34
CA ARG A 81 -12.25 10.32 -3.55
C ARG A 81 -11.80 11.77 -3.27
N PRO A 82 -12.48 12.57 -2.42
CA PRO A 82 -12.08 13.96 -2.16
C PRO A 82 -10.69 14.09 -1.54
N TYR A 83 -10.20 13.03 -0.89
CA TYR A 83 -8.96 13.05 -0.13
C TYR A 83 -7.78 12.42 -0.85
N ARG A 84 -7.92 11.94 -2.09
CA ARG A 84 -6.85 11.17 -2.79
C ARG A 84 -5.53 11.91 -2.95
N ARG A 85 -5.57 13.25 -3.06
CA ARG A 85 -4.37 14.10 -3.13
C ARG A 85 -3.64 14.24 -1.79
N ARG A 86 -4.33 13.96 -0.68
CA ARG A 86 -3.75 14.00 0.66
C ARG A 86 -3.24 12.61 1.01
N ARG A 87 -1.94 12.52 1.31
CA ARG A 87 -1.31 11.27 1.74
C ARG A 87 -1.92 10.79 3.05
N LYS A 88 -1.99 9.48 3.19
CA LYS A 88 -2.62 8.84 4.34
C LYS A 88 -1.68 7.79 4.90
N VAL A 89 -1.55 7.76 6.22
CA VAL A 89 -0.89 6.68 6.92
C VAL A 89 -1.97 5.79 7.51
N THR A 90 -1.83 4.47 7.34
CA THR A 90 -2.67 3.52 8.05
C THR A 90 -1.97 3.12 9.34
N ILE A 91 -2.67 3.23 10.48
CA ILE A 91 -2.16 2.79 11.78
C ILE A 91 -2.92 1.53 12.20
N PHE A 92 -2.16 0.45 12.39
CA PHE A 92 -2.64 -0.81 12.94
C PHE A 92 -2.07 -1.05 14.34
N GLY A 93 -2.82 -1.79 15.16
CA GLY A 93 -2.40 -2.23 16.49
C GLY A 93 -3.57 -2.83 17.25
N SER A 94 -3.31 -3.21 18.51
CA SER A 94 -4.30 -3.87 19.36
C SER A 94 -5.55 -2.99 19.58
N ALA A 95 -6.73 -3.60 19.45
CA ALA A 95 -7.99 -3.00 19.87
C ALA A 95 -8.18 -2.96 21.40
N ARG A 96 -7.23 -3.56 22.16
CA ARG A 96 -7.35 -3.81 23.60
C ARG A 96 -6.34 -3.01 24.44
N THR A 97 -5.41 -2.29 23.81
CA THR A 97 -4.42 -1.49 24.54
C THR A 97 -5.12 -0.35 25.27
N LEU A 98 -4.90 -0.22 26.58
CA LEU A 98 -5.52 0.85 27.37
C LEU A 98 -4.76 2.18 27.21
N PRO A 99 -5.42 3.34 27.43
CA PRO A 99 -4.81 4.65 27.27
C PRO A 99 -3.52 4.87 28.05
N GLU A 100 -3.32 4.19 29.18
CA GLU A 100 -2.18 4.37 30.07
C GLU A 100 -0.92 3.66 29.55
N HIS A 101 -1.06 2.75 28.57
CA HIS A 101 0.05 2.00 28.03
C HIS A 101 0.96 2.86 27.12
N PRO A 102 2.29 2.62 27.15
CA PRO A 102 3.24 3.31 26.27
C PRO A 102 2.87 3.22 24.79
N GLU A 103 2.35 2.10 24.32
CA GLU A 103 1.95 1.89 22.92
C GLU A 103 0.76 2.79 22.53
N TYR A 104 -0.19 2.99 23.43
CA TYR A 104 -1.30 3.92 23.18
C TYR A 104 -0.77 5.35 23.04
N GLN A 105 0.08 5.79 23.97
CA GLN A 105 0.67 7.13 23.91
C GLN A 105 1.53 7.33 22.65
N ALA A 106 2.28 6.31 22.25
CA ALA A 106 3.03 6.33 21.00
C ALA A 106 2.11 6.49 19.78
N ALA A 107 0.98 5.77 19.73
CA ALA A 107 0.00 5.91 18.65
C ALA A 107 -0.67 7.30 18.61
N VAL A 108 -0.97 7.90 19.77
CA VAL A 108 -1.45 9.30 19.85
C VAL A 108 -0.40 10.25 19.27
N GLU A 109 0.86 10.11 19.68
CA GLU A 109 1.93 10.97 19.23
C GLU A 109 2.19 10.83 17.71
N ILE A 110 2.23 9.60 17.21
CA ILE A 110 2.37 9.30 15.78
C ILE A 110 1.21 9.94 14.99
N GLY A 111 -0.04 9.74 15.42
CA GLY A 111 -1.21 10.32 14.78
C GLY A 111 -1.14 11.85 14.72
N ARG A 112 -0.75 12.47 15.84
CA ARG A 112 -0.57 13.93 15.96
C ARG A 112 0.49 14.45 15.01
N ARG A 113 1.65 13.79 14.94
CA ARG A 113 2.74 14.20 14.05
C ARG A 113 2.37 14.06 12.58
N PHE A 114 1.71 12.98 12.17
CA PHE A 114 1.26 12.85 10.78
C PHE A 114 0.23 13.92 10.41
N ALA A 115 -0.76 14.18 11.26
CA ALA A 115 -1.71 15.26 11.03
C ALA A 115 -1.01 16.63 10.92
N GLY A 116 -0.02 16.90 11.78
CA GLY A 116 0.81 18.11 11.73
C GLY A 116 1.63 18.28 10.44
N HIS A 117 1.94 17.18 9.73
CA HIS A 117 2.58 17.20 8.41
C HIS A 117 1.57 17.20 7.25
N GLY A 118 0.29 17.43 7.53
CA GLY A 118 -0.77 17.45 6.52
C GLY A 118 -1.18 16.08 6.01
N TRP A 119 -0.80 14.98 6.67
CA TRP A 119 -1.28 13.64 6.34
C TRP A 119 -2.66 13.40 6.97
N MET A 120 -3.38 12.41 6.45
CA MET A 120 -4.52 11.81 7.15
C MET A 120 -4.11 10.50 7.81
N VAL A 121 -4.84 10.09 8.83
CA VAL A 121 -4.66 8.84 9.56
C VAL A 121 -5.87 7.95 9.31
N ILE A 122 -5.62 6.78 8.72
CA ILE A 122 -6.62 5.74 8.56
C ILE A 122 -6.44 4.72 9.69
N THR A 123 -7.54 4.34 10.34
CA THR A 123 -7.53 3.19 11.25
C THR A 123 -8.76 2.31 11.04
N GLY A 124 -8.80 1.19 11.74
CA GLY A 124 -9.98 0.35 11.82
C GLY A 124 -11.15 0.94 12.60
N ALA A 125 -11.00 2.16 13.15
CA ALA A 125 -12.00 2.91 13.91
C ALA A 125 -12.51 2.24 15.21
N GLY A 126 -11.91 1.13 15.64
CA GLY A 126 -12.20 0.53 16.96
C GLY A 126 -11.47 1.24 18.11
N GLY A 127 -11.47 0.61 19.29
CA GLY A 127 -10.75 1.06 20.48
C GLY A 127 -9.24 0.83 20.42
N GLY A 128 -8.56 1.09 21.54
CA GLY A 128 -7.12 0.87 21.72
C GLY A 128 -6.26 1.69 20.77
N ILE A 129 -5.30 1.05 20.09
CA ILE A 129 -4.37 1.73 19.18
C ILE A 129 -5.09 2.45 18.03
N MET A 130 -6.19 1.88 17.53
CA MET A 130 -6.98 2.52 16.46
C MET A 130 -7.62 3.83 16.94
N GLU A 131 -8.12 3.84 18.17
CA GLU A 131 -8.61 5.06 18.81
C GLU A 131 -7.47 6.05 19.05
N ALA A 132 -6.34 5.59 19.59
CA ALA A 132 -5.18 6.44 19.84
C ALA A 132 -4.69 7.17 18.57
N GLY A 133 -4.64 6.46 17.44
CA GLY A 133 -4.28 7.06 16.15
C GLY A 133 -5.23 8.20 15.74
N HIS A 134 -6.55 7.99 15.86
CA HIS A 134 -7.53 9.05 15.59
C HIS A 134 -7.49 10.18 16.61
N ARG A 135 -7.30 9.86 17.89
CA ARG A 135 -7.15 10.84 18.99
C ARG A 135 -6.01 11.80 18.70
N GLY A 136 -4.86 11.25 18.33
CA GLY A 136 -3.68 12.02 17.96
C GLY A 136 -3.91 12.90 16.74
N ALA A 137 -4.46 12.32 15.68
CA ALA A 137 -4.68 13.01 14.41
C ALA A 137 -5.75 14.10 14.49
N GLY A 138 -6.72 13.95 15.38
CA GLY A 138 -7.93 14.76 15.41
C GLY A 138 -8.91 14.40 14.30
N ARG A 139 -10.16 14.84 14.46
CA ARG A 139 -11.30 14.46 13.60
C ARG A 139 -11.10 14.83 12.13
N GLU A 140 -10.53 16.01 11.85
CA GLU A 140 -10.30 16.49 10.48
C GLU A 140 -9.28 15.67 9.69
N ALA A 141 -8.29 15.09 10.37
CA ALA A 141 -7.28 14.26 9.73
C ALA A 141 -7.57 12.76 9.85
N SER A 142 -8.66 12.35 10.50
CA SER A 142 -8.99 10.94 10.72
C SER A 142 -9.91 10.36 9.63
N MET A 143 -9.68 9.11 9.23
CA MET A 143 -10.58 8.35 8.36
C MET A 143 -10.77 6.94 8.91
N GLY A 144 -12.01 6.47 8.97
CA GLY A 144 -12.33 5.18 9.58
C GLY A 144 -12.76 4.14 8.55
N LEU A 145 -12.15 2.96 8.60
CA LEU A 145 -12.64 1.76 7.93
C LEU A 145 -13.09 0.76 9.00
N ASN A 146 -14.34 0.86 9.44
CA ASN A 146 -14.91 -0.04 10.45
C ASN A 146 -15.39 -1.37 9.81
N ILE A 147 -15.53 -2.41 10.63
CA ILE A 147 -16.05 -3.72 10.24
C ILE A 147 -17.26 -4.08 11.09
N MET A 148 -18.32 -4.58 10.47
CA MET A 148 -19.50 -5.09 11.19
C MET A 148 -19.15 -6.43 11.83
N LEU A 149 -19.18 -6.48 13.16
CA LEU A 149 -19.03 -7.69 13.95
C LEU A 149 -20.35 -8.01 14.66
N PRO A 150 -20.63 -9.29 14.96
CA PRO A 150 -21.86 -9.70 15.64
C PRO A 150 -21.94 -9.24 17.11
N PHE A 151 -20.84 -8.74 17.66
CA PHE A 151 -20.75 -8.15 18.99
C PHE A 151 -20.43 -6.66 18.86
N GLU A 152 -20.91 -5.85 19.82
CA GLU A 152 -20.84 -4.40 19.76
C GLU A 152 -19.39 -3.90 19.78
N GLN A 153 -18.89 -3.49 18.60
CA GLN A 153 -17.77 -2.57 18.44
C GLN A 153 -18.28 -1.35 17.66
N GLY A 154 -18.69 -0.33 18.42
CA GLY A 154 -18.92 1.01 17.87
C GLY A 154 -17.62 1.62 17.33
N ALA A 155 -17.76 2.69 16.55
CA ALA A 155 -16.60 3.49 16.17
C ALA A 155 -16.09 4.29 17.38
N ASN A 156 -14.79 4.57 17.43
CA ASN A 156 -14.23 5.39 18.49
C ASN A 156 -14.77 6.85 18.45
N PRO A 157 -14.80 7.56 19.59
CA PRO A 157 -15.44 8.87 19.70
C PRO A 157 -14.88 9.96 18.77
N TYR A 158 -13.64 9.76 18.27
CA TYR A 158 -12.95 10.73 17.42
C TYR A 158 -13.44 10.74 15.97
N ILE A 159 -14.08 9.66 15.51
CA ILE A 159 -14.61 9.54 14.14
C ILE A 159 -16.07 9.11 14.08
N GLU A 160 -16.69 8.78 15.22
CA GLU A 160 -18.10 8.44 15.28
C GLU A 160 -18.97 9.57 14.69
N GLY A 161 -19.94 9.19 13.85
CA GLY A 161 -20.83 10.11 13.13
C GLY A 161 -20.19 10.89 11.98
N ASP A 162 -18.90 10.70 11.69
CA ASP A 162 -18.22 11.42 10.63
C ASP A 162 -18.49 10.83 9.23
N SER A 163 -18.57 11.67 8.20
CA SER A 163 -18.75 11.22 6.80
C SER A 163 -17.55 10.44 6.26
N LYS A 164 -16.37 10.56 6.90
CA LYS A 164 -15.14 9.81 6.60
C LYS A 164 -15.10 8.42 7.24
N LEU A 165 -16.15 8.01 7.95
CA LEU A 165 -16.31 6.67 8.50
C LEU A 165 -17.06 5.76 7.52
N VAL A 166 -16.40 4.69 7.08
CA VAL A 166 -16.98 3.66 6.24
C VAL A 166 -17.09 2.37 7.03
N THR A 167 -18.30 1.83 7.14
CA THR A 167 -18.56 0.55 7.80
C THR A 167 -18.75 -0.55 6.76
N MET A 168 -17.89 -1.57 6.81
CA MET A 168 -17.86 -2.69 5.87
C MET A 168 -18.39 -3.98 6.48
N LYS A 169 -18.89 -4.88 5.65
CA LYS A 169 -19.30 -6.24 6.04
C LYS A 169 -18.19 -7.25 5.83
N TYR A 170 -17.47 -7.12 4.72
CA TYR A 170 -16.49 -8.10 4.30
C TYR A 170 -15.07 -7.64 4.64
N PHE A 171 -14.28 -8.55 5.20
CA PHE A 171 -12.88 -8.26 5.52
C PHE A 171 -12.04 -7.97 4.28
N PHE A 172 -12.29 -8.66 3.16
CA PHE A 172 -11.49 -8.48 1.94
C PHE A 172 -11.70 -7.11 1.29
N THR A 173 -12.92 -6.53 1.34
CA THR A 173 -13.16 -5.16 0.86
C THR A 173 -12.47 -4.14 1.75
N ARG A 174 -12.42 -4.40 3.05
CA ARG A 174 -11.74 -3.55 4.04
C ARG A 174 -10.23 -3.54 3.87
N LYS A 175 -9.62 -4.72 3.75
CA LYS A 175 -8.19 -4.89 3.48
C LYS A 175 -7.78 -4.20 2.19
N LEU A 176 -8.56 -4.39 1.12
CA LEU A 176 -8.36 -3.68 -0.14
C LEU A 176 -8.31 -2.17 0.06
N MET A 177 -9.26 -1.59 0.82
CA MET A 177 -9.29 -0.16 1.07
C MET A 177 -8.10 0.36 1.90
N PHE A 178 -7.65 -0.40 2.91
CA PHE A 178 -6.45 -0.02 3.67
C PHE A 178 -5.22 0.08 2.77
N VAL A 179 -5.00 -0.93 1.92
CA VAL A 179 -3.85 -0.96 1.02
C VAL A 179 -3.97 0.12 -0.05
N LYS A 180 -5.12 0.20 -0.72
CA LYS A 180 -5.33 1.09 -1.87
C LYS A 180 -5.24 2.58 -1.51
N GLU A 181 -5.71 2.98 -0.33
CA GLU A 181 -5.83 4.39 0.03
C GLU A 181 -4.69 4.91 0.90
N CYS A 182 -3.74 4.06 1.30
CA CYS A 182 -2.60 4.45 2.12
C CYS A 182 -1.36 4.77 1.27
N SER A 183 -0.50 5.63 1.84
CA SER A 183 0.84 5.94 1.36
C SER A 183 1.91 5.49 2.36
N ALA A 184 1.51 4.93 3.50
CA ALA A 184 2.40 4.41 4.53
C ALA A 184 1.61 3.53 5.49
N VAL A 185 2.28 2.59 6.13
CA VAL A 185 1.70 1.76 7.19
C VAL A 185 2.58 1.83 8.43
N ILE A 186 1.95 2.06 9.57
CA ILE A 186 2.57 1.97 10.90
C ILE A 186 1.85 0.87 11.67
N CYS A 187 2.60 -0.10 12.18
CA CYS A 187 2.06 -1.16 13.03
C CYS A 187 2.66 -1.04 14.43
N LEU A 188 1.81 -0.79 15.42
CA LEU A 188 2.14 -0.93 16.84
C LEU A 188 1.79 -2.35 17.33
N PRO A 189 2.26 -2.78 18.51
CA PRO A 189 1.94 -4.12 19.04
C PRO A 189 0.45 -4.44 19.02
N GLY A 190 0.12 -5.67 18.64
CA GLY A 190 -1.23 -6.06 18.27
C GLY A 190 -1.49 -7.55 18.33
N GLY A 191 -2.73 -7.94 18.04
CA GLY A 191 -3.11 -9.35 17.93
C GLY A 191 -3.03 -9.86 16.49
N PHE A 192 -3.77 -10.94 16.20
CA PHE A 192 -3.79 -11.53 14.87
C PHE A 192 -4.18 -10.57 13.75
N GLY A 193 -5.13 -9.66 13.98
CA GLY A 193 -5.51 -8.69 12.95
C GLY A 193 -4.35 -7.74 12.56
N THR A 194 -3.51 -7.35 13.52
CA THR A 194 -2.35 -6.49 13.24
C THR A 194 -1.27 -7.24 12.48
N ILE A 195 -1.02 -8.50 12.86
CA ILE A 195 -0.06 -9.37 12.18
C ILE A 195 -0.54 -9.65 10.74
N ASP A 196 -1.82 -9.97 10.57
CA ASP A 196 -2.46 -10.21 9.28
C ASP A 196 -2.24 -9.03 8.31
N GLU A 197 -2.58 -7.81 8.73
CA GLU A 197 -2.40 -6.60 7.90
C GLU A 197 -0.92 -6.27 7.63
N ALA A 198 -0.02 -6.50 8.59
CA ALA A 198 1.41 -6.28 8.41
C ALA A 198 1.99 -7.24 7.36
N PHE A 199 1.72 -8.54 7.47
CA PHE A 199 2.21 -9.55 6.54
C PHE A 199 1.51 -9.48 5.17
N GLU A 200 0.24 -9.10 5.11
CA GLU A 200 -0.45 -8.80 3.85
C GLU A 200 0.23 -7.64 3.12
N THR A 201 0.54 -6.54 3.83
CA THR A 201 1.26 -5.40 3.25
C THR A 201 2.63 -5.82 2.71
N ILE A 202 3.41 -6.59 3.47
CA ILE A 202 4.72 -7.11 3.03
C ILE A 202 4.57 -7.97 1.78
N THR A 203 3.61 -8.91 1.78
CA THR A 203 3.37 -9.84 0.67
C THR A 203 2.97 -9.08 -0.60
N LEU A 204 2.09 -8.08 -0.49
CA LEU A 204 1.67 -7.28 -1.63
C LEU A 204 2.81 -6.43 -2.21
N MET A 205 3.71 -5.90 -1.37
CA MET A 205 4.91 -5.20 -1.85
C MET A 205 5.93 -6.17 -2.47
N GLN A 206 6.16 -7.32 -1.85
CA GLN A 206 7.09 -8.35 -2.33
C GLN A 206 6.69 -8.87 -3.71
N THR A 207 5.38 -9.08 -3.92
CA THR A 207 4.82 -9.59 -5.19
C THR A 207 4.51 -8.50 -6.21
N GLY A 208 4.78 -7.23 -5.89
CA GLY A 208 4.50 -6.10 -6.76
C GLY A 208 3.01 -5.85 -7.02
N LYS A 209 2.11 -6.41 -6.19
CA LYS A 209 0.65 -6.19 -6.23
C LYS A 209 0.22 -4.91 -5.52
N GLN A 210 1.13 -4.28 -4.80
CA GLN A 210 1.02 -2.94 -4.25
C GLN A 210 2.28 -2.14 -4.64
N THR A 211 2.11 -0.85 -4.95
CA THR A 211 3.25 0.04 -5.16
C THR A 211 4.09 0.16 -3.89
N MET A 212 5.38 0.49 -4.03
CA MET A 212 6.27 0.54 -2.86
C MET A 212 5.84 1.67 -1.90
N ILE A 213 5.61 1.31 -0.64
CA ILE A 213 5.28 2.24 0.45
C ILE A 213 6.15 1.92 1.68
N PRO A 214 6.40 2.89 2.58
CA PRO A 214 7.08 2.61 3.84
C PRO A 214 6.13 1.86 4.79
N LEU A 215 6.59 0.71 5.29
CA LEU A 215 5.98 -0.04 6.38
C LEU A 215 6.91 0.01 7.59
N VAL A 216 6.43 0.55 8.71
CA VAL A 216 7.20 0.65 9.95
C VAL A 216 6.49 -0.11 11.07
N LEU A 217 7.23 -1.03 11.67
CA LEU A 217 6.85 -1.81 12.84
C LEU A 217 7.43 -1.11 14.06
N VAL A 218 6.59 -0.38 14.78
CA VAL A 218 7.00 0.51 15.87
C VAL A 218 6.68 -0.14 17.19
N ASP A 219 7.67 -0.19 18.07
CA ASP A 219 7.52 -0.59 19.46
C ASP A 219 7.77 0.61 20.39
N HIS A 220 7.38 0.50 21.66
CA HIS A 220 7.82 1.43 22.69
C HIS A 220 9.33 1.25 22.98
N PRO A 221 10.02 2.23 23.61
CA PRO A 221 11.47 2.21 23.79
C PRO A 221 12.05 0.91 24.36
N ASP A 222 11.37 0.31 25.33
CA ASP A 222 11.83 -0.91 26.02
C ASP A 222 11.23 -2.20 25.43
N GLY A 223 10.43 -2.08 24.38
CA GLY A 223 9.71 -3.19 23.78
C GLY A 223 10.56 -4.14 22.94
N SER A 224 10.07 -5.37 22.85
CA SER A 224 10.66 -6.43 22.04
C SER A 224 9.71 -7.02 21.01
N TYR A 225 8.43 -6.65 21.01
CA TYR A 225 7.37 -7.31 20.25
C TYR A 225 7.75 -7.48 18.76
N TRP A 226 8.14 -6.39 18.11
CA TRP A 226 8.52 -6.44 16.69
C TRP A 226 9.93 -6.92 16.45
N ARG A 227 10.84 -6.74 17.41
CA ARG A 227 12.21 -7.28 17.34
C ARG A 227 12.17 -8.80 17.35
N ASP A 228 11.39 -9.40 18.25
CA ASP A 228 11.23 -10.84 18.39
C ASP A 228 10.58 -11.43 17.12
N MET A 229 9.58 -10.75 16.54
CA MET A 229 9.03 -11.11 15.22
C MET A 229 10.09 -11.01 14.10
N GLY A 230 10.91 -9.95 14.11
CA GLY A 230 12.01 -9.77 13.16
C GLY A 230 13.05 -10.88 13.25
N GLU A 231 13.38 -11.34 14.46
CA GLU A 231 14.27 -12.48 14.70
C GLU A 231 13.66 -13.78 14.15
N PHE A 232 12.36 -14.00 14.36
CA PHE A 232 11.65 -15.13 13.75
C PHE A 232 11.72 -15.09 12.22
N ILE A 233 11.44 -13.95 11.58
CA ILE A 233 11.52 -13.79 10.13
C ILE A 233 12.94 -14.11 9.63
N ARG A 234 13.96 -13.53 10.26
CA ARG A 234 15.36 -13.79 9.86
C ARG A 234 15.77 -15.25 10.04
N LYS A 235 15.41 -15.86 11.17
CA LYS A 235 15.80 -17.23 11.49
C LYS A 235 15.05 -18.26 10.64
N GLN A 236 13.74 -18.12 10.54
CA GLN A 236 12.86 -19.16 9.99
C GLN A 236 12.53 -18.94 8.52
N LEU A 237 12.30 -17.71 8.10
CA LEU A 237 11.93 -17.43 6.71
C LEU A 237 13.21 -17.24 5.89
N LEU A 238 14.06 -16.29 6.28
CA LEU A 238 15.29 -16.01 5.54
C LEU A 238 16.31 -17.15 5.69
N GLY A 239 16.55 -17.64 6.91
CA GLY A 239 17.51 -18.70 7.19
C GLY A 239 17.21 -20.02 6.45
N ASN A 240 15.94 -20.28 6.14
CA ASN A 240 15.51 -21.45 5.36
C ASN A 240 15.19 -21.13 3.89
N GLY A 241 15.52 -19.93 3.40
CA GLY A 241 15.36 -19.57 1.98
C GLY A 241 13.91 -19.35 1.51
N MET A 242 12.97 -19.08 2.41
CA MET A 242 11.56 -18.82 2.07
C MET A 242 11.31 -17.39 1.57
N ILE A 243 12.24 -16.47 1.83
CA ILE A 243 12.23 -15.09 1.33
C ILE A 243 13.63 -14.71 0.83
N SER A 244 13.70 -13.73 -0.06
CA SER A 244 14.97 -13.23 -0.57
C SER A 244 15.69 -12.37 0.49
N PRO A 245 17.04 -12.33 0.50
CA PRO A 245 17.79 -11.45 1.39
C PRO A 245 17.40 -9.97 1.30
N ALA A 246 16.91 -9.53 0.12
CA ALA A 246 16.47 -8.15 -0.07
C ALA A 246 15.10 -7.85 0.55
N ASP A 247 14.27 -8.86 0.84
CA ASP A 247 12.89 -8.66 1.30
C ASP A 247 12.82 -8.06 2.71
N VAL A 248 13.86 -8.23 3.52
CA VAL A 248 13.98 -7.59 4.84
C VAL A 248 14.08 -6.06 4.76
N ASN A 249 14.31 -5.49 3.57
CA ASN A 249 14.30 -4.04 3.36
C ASN A 249 12.88 -3.48 3.16
N LEU A 250 11.87 -4.34 2.95
CA LEU A 250 10.48 -3.93 2.71
C LEU A 250 9.79 -3.36 3.95
N TYR A 251 10.36 -3.55 5.13
CA TYR A 251 9.84 -3.03 6.38
C TYR A 251 10.98 -2.51 7.26
N LYS A 252 10.65 -1.66 8.22
CA LYS A 252 11.57 -1.19 9.25
C LYS A 252 11.02 -1.53 10.63
N ILE A 253 11.86 -2.09 11.49
CA ILE A 253 11.56 -2.25 12.92
C ILE A 253 12.29 -1.15 13.68
N THR A 254 11.58 -0.44 14.56
CA THR A 254 12.19 0.60 15.41
C THR A 254 11.43 0.74 16.74
N ASN A 255 12.14 1.20 17.76
CA ASN A 255 11.60 1.58 19.05
C ASN A 255 11.51 3.11 19.21
N SER A 256 11.73 3.86 18.12
CA SER A 256 11.75 5.32 18.09
C SER A 256 10.68 5.89 17.17
N ILE A 257 9.83 6.75 17.72
CA ILE A 257 8.84 7.50 16.94
C ILE A 257 9.55 8.42 15.94
N ASP A 258 10.67 9.02 16.31
CA ASP A 258 11.43 9.89 15.39
C ASP A 258 11.96 9.13 14.19
N GLU A 259 12.50 7.93 14.39
CA GLU A 259 12.94 7.08 13.28
C GLU A 259 11.79 6.61 12.41
N ALA A 260 10.61 6.36 12.99
CA ALA A 260 9.42 5.98 12.26
C ALA A 260 8.91 7.13 11.38
N MET A 261 8.89 8.36 11.93
CA MET A 261 8.51 9.55 11.17
C MET A 261 9.52 9.87 10.07
N GLU A 262 10.82 9.78 10.34
CA GLU A 262 11.86 9.98 9.33
C GLU A 262 11.79 8.92 8.23
N GLU A 263 11.51 7.66 8.57
CA GLU A 263 11.33 6.60 7.58
C GLU A 263 10.21 6.92 6.60
N VAL A 264 9.05 7.34 7.10
CA VAL A 264 7.88 7.61 6.24
C VAL A 264 8.01 8.93 5.49
N LEU A 265 8.39 10.02 6.17
CA LEU A 265 8.50 11.33 5.54
C LEU A 265 9.70 11.40 4.58
N GLY A 266 10.83 10.82 4.99
CA GLY A 266 12.05 10.72 4.21
C GLY A 266 11.89 9.84 2.95
N PHE A 267 11.08 8.78 3.02
CA PHE A 267 10.74 7.96 1.84
C PHE A 267 10.16 8.77 0.67
N TYR A 268 9.56 9.92 0.97
CA TYR A 268 8.99 10.80 -0.04
C TYR A 268 9.70 12.15 -0.17
N ARG A 269 10.97 12.25 0.21
CA ARG A 269 11.76 13.49 0.14
C ARG A 269 12.03 13.90 -1.31
N VAL A 270 12.46 12.94 -2.12
CA VAL A 270 12.74 13.06 -3.56
C VAL A 270 11.77 12.19 -4.35
N TYR A 271 11.57 10.93 -3.94
CA TYR A 271 10.59 10.06 -4.56
C TYR A 271 9.16 10.58 -4.32
N HIS A 272 8.34 10.59 -5.37
CA HIS A 272 6.93 10.98 -5.27
C HIS A 272 6.00 9.77 -5.37
N SER A 273 6.09 9.04 -6.48
CA SER A 273 5.28 7.86 -6.80
C SER A 273 5.94 7.07 -7.93
N MET A 274 5.42 5.89 -8.23
CA MET A 274 5.81 5.11 -9.39
C MET A 274 4.58 4.57 -10.11
N ARG A 275 4.72 4.24 -11.39
CA ARG A 275 3.76 3.44 -12.14
C ARG A 275 4.49 2.54 -13.13
N TYR A 276 3.81 1.50 -13.60
CA TYR A 276 4.27 0.75 -14.77
C TYR A 276 3.64 1.34 -16.04
N VAL A 277 4.45 1.49 -17.08
CA VAL A 277 4.02 1.80 -18.44
C VAL A 277 4.71 0.80 -19.36
N ASN A 278 3.93 -0.11 -19.94
CA ASN A 278 4.45 -1.29 -20.61
C ASN A 278 5.41 -2.04 -19.67
N ASP A 279 6.63 -2.36 -20.11
CA ASP A 279 7.63 -3.05 -19.30
C ASP A 279 8.52 -2.11 -18.46
N HIS A 280 8.28 -0.81 -18.51
CA HIS A 280 9.09 0.17 -17.79
C HIS A 280 8.44 0.63 -16.49
N VAL A 281 9.28 0.80 -15.46
CA VAL A 281 8.92 1.55 -14.25
C VAL A 281 9.19 3.02 -14.51
N ILE A 282 8.18 3.84 -14.25
CA ILE A 282 8.27 5.29 -14.28
C ILE A 282 8.21 5.78 -12.84
N MET A 283 9.35 6.15 -12.26
CA MET A 283 9.40 6.79 -10.95
C MET A 283 9.31 8.30 -11.11
N ARG A 284 8.28 8.91 -10.55
CA ARG A 284 8.14 10.37 -10.47
C ARG A 284 8.94 10.89 -9.28
N LEU A 285 9.72 11.93 -9.54
CA LEU A 285 10.61 12.56 -8.57
C LEU A 285 10.21 14.03 -8.37
N LYS A 286 10.35 14.54 -7.16
CA LYS A 286 10.08 15.94 -6.82
C LYS A 286 11.16 16.91 -7.32
N ARG A 287 12.35 16.39 -7.63
CA ARG A 287 13.50 17.14 -8.15
C ARG A 287 14.36 16.24 -9.03
N ARG A 288 15.13 16.86 -9.94
CA ARG A 288 16.07 16.12 -10.79
C ARG A 288 17.23 15.59 -9.94
N LEU A 289 17.71 14.41 -10.31
CA LEU A 289 18.95 13.83 -9.81
C LEU A 289 20.13 14.46 -10.56
N SER A 290 21.26 14.66 -9.87
CA SER A 290 22.50 15.06 -10.51
C SER A 290 23.06 13.91 -11.36
N ASN A 291 23.93 14.23 -12.32
CA ASN A 291 24.57 13.21 -13.16
C ASN A 291 25.37 12.21 -12.32
N GLU A 292 26.11 12.70 -11.32
CA GLU A 292 26.85 11.84 -10.38
C GLU A 292 25.91 10.89 -9.61
N HIS A 293 24.76 11.38 -9.13
CA HIS A 293 23.79 10.54 -8.42
C HIS A 293 23.22 9.47 -9.36
N LEU A 294 22.94 9.81 -10.62
CA LEU A 294 22.45 8.88 -11.62
C LEU A 294 23.49 7.82 -11.99
N GLU A 295 24.77 8.20 -12.15
CA GLU A 295 25.89 7.28 -12.38
C GLU A 295 26.04 6.29 -11.22
N GLN A 296 25.93 6.78 -9.97
CA GLN A 296 25.97 5.92 -8.79
C GLN A 296 24.77 4.97 -8.73
N ILE A 297 23.57 5.42 -9.14
CA ILE A 297 22.40 4.54 -9.26
C ILE A 297 22.68 3.44 -10.28
N GLN A 298 23.20 3.80 -11.45
CA GLN A 298 23.55 2.84 -12.50
C GLN A 298 24.56 1.80 -12.02
N ALA A 299 25.59 2.22 -11.29
CA ALA A 299 26.60 1.31 -10.76
C ALA A 299 26.04 0.37 -9.67
N LYS A 300 25.17 0.88 -8.78
CA LYS A 300 24.70 0.14 -7.59
C LYS A 300 23.46 -0.70 -7.81
N PHE A 301 22.67 -0.43 -8.85
CA PHE A 301 21.36 -1.04 -9.07
C PHE A 301 21.18 -1.60 -10.47
N ASN A 302 22.25 -1.86 -11.23
CA ASN A 302 22.10 -2.55 -12.52
C ASN A 302 21.54 -3.98 -12.38
N ASP A 303 21.68 -4.60 -11.21
CA ASP A 303 21.19 -5.95 -10.91
C ASP A 303 19.66 -6.10 -10.99
N ILE A 304 18.93 -4.98 -10.94
CA ILE A 304 17.46 -4.99 -11.01
C ILE A 304 16.91 -4.71 -12.41
N LEU A 305 17.77 -4.40 -13.37
CA LEU A 305 17.39 -4.14 -14.75
C LEU A 305 17.24 -5.45 -15.53
N VAL A 306 16.25 -5.50 -16.43
CA VAL A 306 16.19 -6.56 -17.45
C VAL A 306 17.20 -6.24 -18.57
N ASP A 307 17.17 -4.99 -19.02
CA ASP A 307 18.07 -4.43 -20.03
C ASP A 307 18.18 -2.90 -19.84
N GLY A 308 19.00 -2.27 -20.69
CA GLY A 308 19.11 -0.81 -20.74
C GLY A 308 19.79 -0.18 -19.52
N THR A 309 19.42 1.06 -19.22
CA THR A 309 20.00 1.89 -18.16
C THR A 309 18.91 2.69 -17.44
N PHE A 310 19.26 3.28 -16.30
CA PHE A 310 18.40 4.27 -15.64
C PHE A 310 18.44 5.59 -16.41
N GLN A 311 17.29 6.06 -16.88
CA GLN A 311 17.19 7.27 -17.68
C GLN A 311 16.37 8.34 -16.96
N GLN A 312 16.91 9.54 -16.85
CA GLN A 312 16.14 10.68 -16.35
C GLN A 312 15.47 11.42 -17.51
N ARG A 313 14.13 11.56 -17.47
CA ARG A 313 13.33 12.13 -18.57
C ARG A 313 12.19 13.01 -18.03
N ASP A 314 11.50 13.69 -18.93
CA ASP A 314 10.24 14.39 -18.66
C ASP A 314 9.05 13.42 -18.77
N ALA A 315 7.82 13.95 -18.69
CA ALA A 315 6.60 13.16 -18.77
C ALA A 315 6.53 12.32 -20.05
N LEU A 316 6.07 11.09 -19.91
CA LEU A 316 5.73 10.26 -21.06
C LEU A 316 4.32 10.59 -21.58
N PRO A 317 4.04 10.44 -22.89
CA PRO A 317 2.71 10.66 -23.47
C PRO A 317 1.58 9.88 -22.79
N GLU A 318 1.89 8.67 -22.31
CA GLU A 318 0.99 7.78 -21.58
C GLU A 318 0.54 8.36 -20.21
N GLU A 319 1.22 9.38 -19.69
CA GLU A 319 0.89 10.07 -18.43
C GLU A 319 -0.01 11.31 -18.65
N SER A 320 -0.51 11.55 -19.86
CA SER A 320 -1.26 12.78 -20.22
C SER A 320 -2.55 13.02 -19.41
N GLY A 321 -3.11 12.01 -18.76
CA GLY A 321 -4.26 12.15 -17.85
C GLY A 321 -3.92 12.79 -16.49
N GLU A 322 -2.64 13.03 -16.18
CA GLU A 322 -2.18 13.52 -14.88
C GLU A 322 -1.46 14.87 -15.00
N PRO A 323 -2.16 15.94 -15.43
CA PRO A 323 -1.51 17.24 -15.73
C PRO A 323 -0.79 17.83 -14.52
N ASP A 324 -1.32 17.62 -13.31
CA ASP A 324 -0.71 18.12 -12.07
C ASP A 324 0.62 17.44 -11.70
N LEU A 325 0.98 16.36 -12.38
CA LEU A 325 2.25 15.64 -12.22
C LEU A 325 3.17 15.81 -13.44
N ALA A 326 2.74 16.55 -14.47
CA ALA A 326 3.46 16.68 -15.74
C ALA A 326 4.86 17.30 -15.57
N ASP A 327 5.05 18.19 -14.59
CA ASP A 327 6.32 18.90 -14.39
C ASP A 327 7.35 18.12 -13.55
N MET A 328 6.96 16.98 -12.96
CA MET A 328 7.87 16.19 -12.12
C MET A 328 8.91 15.42 -12.95
N PRO A 329 10.21 15.47 -12.69
CA PRO A 329 11.16 14.61 -13.40
C PRO A 329 10.89 13.11 -13.20
N ARG A 330 11.19 12.30 -14.22
CA ARG A 330 11.03 10.83 -14.19
C ARG A 330 12.39 10.15 -14.13
N LEU A 331 12.50 9.08 -13.35
CA LEU A 331 13.50 8.04 -13.53
C LEU A 331 12.83 6.82 -14.17
N VAL A 332 13.25 6.48 -15.38
CA VAL A 332 12.65 5.45 -16.24
C VAL A 332 13.64 4.31 -16.42
N PHE A 333 13.19 3.07 -16.22
CA PHE A 333 14.01 1.88 -16.40
C PHE A 333 13.17 0.60 -16.55
N HIS A 334 13.73 -0.41 -17.23
CA HIS A 334 13.10 -1.71 -17.43
C HIS A 334 13.39 -2.63 -16.22
N PHE A 335 12.48 -2.64 -15.24
CA PHE A 335 12.65 -3.38 -13.99
C PHE A 335 12.27 -4.85 -14.15
N ASN A 336 13.04 -5.75 -13.54
CA ASN A 336 12.84 -7.20 -13.63
C ASN A 336 11.57 -7.74 -12.93
N ARG A 337 10.79 -6.88 -12.25
CA ARG A 337 9.55 -7.21 -11.52
C ARG A 337 9.70 -8.30 -10.45
N ARG A 338 10.93 -8.60 -10.02
CA ARG A 338 11.24 -9.64 -9.03
C ARG A 338 12.00 -9.08 -7.83
N SER A 339 12.95 -8.18 -8.07
CA SER A 339 13.83 -7.65 -7.02
C SER A 339 13.20 -6.48 -6.25
N LEU A 340 11.98 -6.65 -5.73
CA LEU A 340 11.20 -5.58 -5.08
C LEU A 340 11.88 -5.07 -3.81
N GLY A 341 12.53 -5.94 -3.04
CA GLY A 341 13.37 -5.53 -1.91
C GLY A 341 14.54 -4.63 -2.34
N ARG A 342 15.14 -4.86 -3.52
CA ARG A 342 16.20 -3.99 -4.07
C ARG A 342 15.63 -2.68 -4.63
N LEU A 343 14.43 -2.73 -5.24
CA LEU A 343 13.70 -1.53 -5.66
C LEU A 343 13.45 -0.58 -4.47
N ARG A 344 13.08 -1.14 -3.32
CA ARG A 344 12.94 -0.40 -2.06
C ARG A 344 14.25 0.25 -1.63
N VAL A 345 15.39 -0.43 -1.78
CA VAL A 345 16.73 0.15 -1.48
C VAL A 345 17.09 1.26 -2.47
N LEU A 346 16.73 1.14 -3.76
CA LEU A 346 16.88 2.22 -4.73
C LEU A 346 16.10 3.47 -4.31
N ILE A 347 14.84 3.32 -3.88
CA ILE A 347 14.05 4.45 -3.39
C ILE A 347 14.72 5.11 -2.16
N ASN A 348 15.26 4.32 -1.23
CA ASN A 348 16.05 4.87 -0.12
C ASN A 348 17.25 5.68 -0.61
N TYR A 349 17.94 5.18 -1.64
CA TYR A 349 19.11 5.84 -2.20
C TYR A 349 18.79 7.14 -2.92
N ILE A 350 17.68 7.18 -3.66
CA ILE A 350 17.17 8.37 -4.35
C ILE A 350 16.81 9.47 -3.36
N ASN A 351 16.29 9.08 -2.19
CA ASN A 351 15.87 10.04 -1.18
C ASN A 351 17.01 10.61 -0.37
N ARG A 352 18.18 9.97 -0.29
CA ARG A 352 19.38 10.51 0.37
C ARG A 352 19.79 11.81 -0.28
#